data_AF-A0A1A8IJR3-F1
#
_entry.id   AF-A0A1A8IJR3-F1
#
_cell.length_a   1.000
_cell.length_b   1.000
_cell.length_c   1.000
_cell.angle_alpha   90.00
_cell.angle_beta   90.00
_cell.angle_gamma   90.00
#
_symmetry.space_group_name_H-M   'P 1'
#
loop_
_entity.id
_entity.type
_entity.pdbx_description
1 polymer ?
#
loop_
_entity_poly.entity_id
_entity_poly.type
_entity_poly.pdbx_seq_one_letter_code
_entity_poly.pdbx_strand_id
1 'polypeptide(L)'
;LAVYSFDNHEKTGASLQFVVPRDLADGFVNNKRESYRFRFQRVFDQHAKQEEIFEHIAKPVVESVLAGYNGTIFAYGQTGSGKTFTISGGAERYCDRGIIPRSLSYLYQRFG
;
A
#
# COMPACT_ATOMS: atom_id res chain seq x y z
N LEU A 1 -12.93 19.14 1.59
CA LEU A 1 -11.80 18.20 1.47
C LEU A 1 -11.88 17.25 2.66
N ALA A 2 -12.06 15.94 2.43
CA ALA A 2 -12.01 14.97 3.53
C ALA A 2 -10.60 14.99 4.13
N VAL A 3 -10.50 15.14 5.45
CA VAL A 3 -9.22 15.15 6.14
C VAL A 3 -8.92 13.71 6.51
N TYR A 4 -7.83 13.16 5.98
CA TYR A 4 -7.31 11.87 6.39
C TYR A 4 -5.99 12.05 7.12
N SER A 5 -5.76 11.21 8.12
CA SER A 5 -4.47 11.10 8.82
C SER A 5 -4.11 9.63 8.94
N PHE A 6 -2.82 9.34 8.87
CA PHE A 6 -2.31 8.00 9.12
C PHE A 6 -1.09 8.08 10.02
N ASP A 7 -0.89 7.01 10.79
CA ASP A 7 0.25 6.84 11.67
C ASP A 7 0.78 5.42 11.52
N ASN A 8 2.09 5.30 11.29
CA ASN A 8 2.80 4.03 11.12
C ASN A 8 3.64 3.78 12.38
N HIS A 9 3.24 2.82 13.21
CA HIS A 9 4.02 2.40 14.37
C HIS A 9 4.67 1.02 14.12
N GLU A 10 6.00 0.95 14.23
CA GLU A 10 6.78 -0.27 13.93
C GLU A 10 6.35 -1.53 14.67
N LYS A 11 5.78 -1.41 15.89
CA LYS A 11 5.40 -2.55 16.74
C LYS A 11 3.90 -2.85 16.77
N THR A 12 3.04 -1.90 16.41
CA THR A 12 1.58 -2.01 16.57
C THR A 12 0.80 -1.94 15.26
N GLY A 13 1.50 -1.85 14.13
CA GLY A 13 0.91 -1.66 12.81
C GLY A 13 0.55 -0.19 12.53
N ALA A 14 -0.25 0.02 11.50
CA ALA A 14 -0.66 1.34 11.04
C ALA A 14 -2.13 1.61 11.33
N SER A 15 -2.46 2.87 11.62
CA SER A 15 -3.83 3.34 11.73
C SER A 15 -4.14 4.38 10.67
N LEU A 16 -5.32 4.28 10.06
CA LEU A 16 -5.82 5.22 9.06
C LEU A 16 -7.15 5.78 9.54
N GLN A 17 -7.25 7.10 9.67
CA GLN A 17 -8.46 7.79 10.09
C GLN A 17 -8.96 8.69 8.97
N PHE A 18 -10.25 8.58 8.68
CA PHE A 18 -10.98 9.51 7.81
C PHE A 18 -11.95 10.32 8.67
N VAL A 19 -11.88 11.65 8.53
CA VAL A 19 -12.83 12.59 9.11
C VAL A 19 -13.66 13.18 7.99
N VAL A 20 -14.97 12.93 8.03
CA VAL A 20 -15.95 13.46 7.09
C VAL A 20 -16.49 14.76 7.68
N PRO A 21 -16.23 15.93 7.07
CA PRO A 21 -16.77 17.19 7.53
C PRO A 21 -18.30 17.16 7.49
N ARG A 22 -18.94 17.78 8.48
CA ARG A 22 -20.40 17.95 8.49
C ARG A 22 -20.83 18.80 7.32
N ASP A 23 -21.85 18.34 6.60
CA ASP A 23 -22.56 19.18 5.65
C ASP A 23 -23.53 20.07 6.43
N LEU A 24 -23.40 21.40 6.26
CA LEU A 24 -24.29 22.37 6.89
C LEU A 24 -25.72 22.30 6.34
N ALA A 25 -25.93 21.66 5.19
CA ALA A 25 -27.25 21.43 4.59
C ALA A 25 -28.04 20.28 5.25
N ASP A 26 -27.41 19.42 6.07
CA ASP A 26 -28.05 18.24 6.67
C ASP A 26 -29.00 18.55 7.86
N GLY A 27 -29.20 19.83 8.22
CA GLY A 27 -30.07 20.24 9.32
C GLY A 27 -29.46 20.04 10.73
N PHE A 28 -30.23 20.37 11.78
CA PHE A 28 -29.72 20.43 13.16
C PHE A 28 -29.43 19.06 13.83
N VAL A 29 -29.99 17.97 13.30
CA VAL A 29 -29.79 16.61 13.84
C VAL A 29 -29.21 15.72 12.74
N ASN A 30 -27.91 15.45 12.81
CA ASN A 30 -27.21 14.58 11.86
C ASN A 30 -26.55 13.40 12.61
N ASN A 31 -27.15 12.21 12.52
CA ASN A 31 -26.63 10.98 13.13
C ASN A 31 -25.64 10.23 12.20
N LYS A 32 -25.14 10.87 11.14
CA LYS A 32 -24.14 10.27 10.25
C LYS A 32 -22.82 10.06 11.00
N ARG A 33 -22.17 8.93 10.71
CA ARG A 33 -20.84 8.65 11.24
C ARG A 33 -19.80 9.55 10.57
N GLU A 34 -19.14 10.38 11.36
CA GLU A 34 -18.17 11.38 10.90
C GLU A 34 -16.71 10.90 10.94
N SER A 35 -16.42 9.86 11.74
CA SER A 35 -15.07 9.32 11.86
C SER A 35 -15.02 7.82 11.60
N TYR A 36 -14.12 7.44 10.70
CA TYR A 36 -13.83 6.05 10.34
C TYR A 36 -12.37 5.77 10.66
N ARG A 37 -12.10 4.70 11.39
CA ARG A 37 -10.74 4.29 11.76
C ARG A 37 -10.50 2.85 11.35
N PHE A 38 -9.41 2.62 10.64
CA PHE A 38 -8.97 1.33 10.13
C PHE A 38 -7.58 1.00 10.67
N ARG A 39 -7.27 -0.29 10.77
CA ARG A 39 -5.95 -0.79 11.15
C ARG A 39 -5.40 -1.68 10.04
N PHE A 40 -4.13 -1.49 9.71
CA PHE A 40 -3.39 -2.26 8.70
C PHE A 40 -2.02 -2.64 9.29
N GLN A 41 -1.28 -3.55 8.65
CA GLN A 41 0.13 -3.72 9.04
C GLN A 41 0.95 -2.47 8.67
N ARG A 42 0.65 -1.86 7.52
CA ARG A 42 1.32 -0.65 7.03
C ARG A 42 0.40 0.15 6.13
N VAL A 43 0.56 1.47 6.14
CA VAL A 43 -0.08 2.39 5.19
C VAL A 43 1.01 3.13 4.43
N PHE A 44 0.91 3.13 3.10
CA PHE A 44 1.78 3.87 2.20
C PHE A 44 1.00 5.05 1.65
N ASP A 45 1.60 6.25 1.69
CA ASP A 45 0.96 7.45 1.18
C ASP A 45 1.25 7.67 -0.31
N GLN A 46 0.77 8.80 -0.84
CA GLN A 46 0.97 9.19 -2.23
C GLN A 46 2.44 9.46 -2.61
N HIS A 47 3.34 9.58 -1.64
CA HIS A 47 4.77 9.82 -1.84
C HIS A 47 5.59 8.54 -1.78
N ALA A 48 4.98 7.42 -1.37
CA ALA A 48 5.61 6.11 -1.33
C ALA A 48 6.12 5.71 -2.72
N LYS A 49 7.38 5.27 -2.76
CA LYS A 49 8.07 4.87 -3.99
C LYS A 49 7.92 3.37 -4.22
N GLN A 50 8.01 2.94 -5.48
CA GLN A 50 7.97 1.52 -5.84
C GLN A 50 9.05 0.69 -5.13
N GLU A 51 10.21 1.28 -4.90
CA GLU A 51 11.29 0.65 -4.12
C GLU A 51 10.89 0.39 -2.68
N GLU A 52 10.21 1.35 -2.03
CA GLU A 52 9.72 1.20 -0.68
C GLU A 52 8.67 0.09 -0.59
N ILE A 53 7.75 0.03 -1.56
CA ILE A 53 6.74 -1.05 -1.65
C ILE A 53 7.44 -2.41 -1.79
N PHE A 54 8.44 -2.50 -2.66
CA PHE A 54 9.19 -3.73 -2.84
C PHE A 54 9.90 -4.17 -1.55
N GLU A 55 10.64 -3.27 -0.90
CA GLU A 55 11.41 -3.58 0.32
C GLU A 55 10.50 -4.06 1.47
N HIS A 56 9.33 -3.45 1.64
CA HIS A 56 8.45 -3.77 2.77
C HIS A 56 7.45 -4.91 2.50
N ILE A 57 7.06 -5.13 1.25
CA ILE A 57 6.01 -6.11 0.91
C ILE A 57 6.59 -7.31 0.16
N ALA A 58 7.32 -7.08 -0.92
CA ALA A 58 7.72 -8.15 -1.82
C ALA A 58 8.98 -8.88 -1.35
N LYS A 59 10.00 -8.15 -0.89
CA LYS A 59 11.28 -8.72 -0.48
C LYS A 59 11.15 -9.78 0.63
N PRO A 60 10.37 -9.57 1.72
CA PRO A 60 10.17 -10.61 2.73
C PRO A 60 9.52 -11.89 2.15
N VAL A 61 8.60 -11.74 1.20
CA VAL A 61 7.95 -12.86 0.52
C VAL A 61 8.95 -13.60 -0.38
N VAL A 62 9.77 -12.87 -1.13
CA VAL A 62 10.81 -13.45 -1.99
C VAL A 62 11.88 -14.18 -1.17
N GLU A 63 12.30 -13.63 -0.04
CA GLU A 63 13.21 -14.30 0.90
C GLU A 63 12.61 -15.59 1.46
N SER A 64 11.31 -15.59 1.79
CA SER A 64 10.59 -16.81 2.18
C SER A 64 10.59 -17.86 1.05
N VAL A 65 10.42 -17.42 -0.20
CA VAL A 65 10.50 -18.30 -1.38
C VAL A 65 11.90 -18.90 -1.55
N LEU A 66 12.95 -18.12 -1.36
CA LEU A 66 14.33 -18.61 -1.37
C LEU A 66 14.62 -19.62 -0.25
N ALA A 67 13.90 -19.51 0.88
CA ALA A 67 13.96 -20.49 1.98
C ALA A 67 13.10 -21.75 1.74
N GLY A 68 12.47 -21.90 0.56
CA GLY A 68 11.70 -23.08 0.17
C GLY A 68 10.20 -23.01 0.50
N TYR A 69 9.67 -21.85 0.87
CA TYR A 69 8.23 -21.66 1.14
C TYR A 69 7.49 -21.09 -0.07
N ASN A 70 6.20 -21.36 -0.19
CA ASN A 70 5.37 -20.71 -1.20
C ASN A 70 4.99 -19.28 -0.77
N GLY A 71 5.13 -18.32 -1.67
CA GLY A 71 4.76 -16.92 -1.47
C GLY A 71 3.71 -16.44 -2.48
N THR A 72 2.77 -15.60 -2.05
CA THR A 72 1.76 -15.01 -2.94
C THR A 72 1.52 -13.55 -2.58
N ILE A 73 1.53 -12.68 -3.59
CA ILE A 73 1.22 -11.26 -3.48
C ILE A 73 0.06 -10.95 -4.42
N PHE A 74 -0.97 -10.30 -3.91
CA PHE A 74 -2.11 -9.84 -4.70
C PHE A 74 -2.33 -8.34 -4.49
N ALA A 75 -2.77 -7.66 -5.53
CA ALA A 75 -3.22 -6.27 -5.46
C ALA A 75 -4.74 -6.22 -5.68
N TYR A 76 -5.46 -5.50 -4.81
CA TYR A 76 -6.91 -5.38 -4.85
C TYR A 76 -7.35 -3.92 -4.73
N GLY A 77 -8.46 -3.57 -5.38
CA GLY A 77 -8.99 -2.20 -5.44
C GLY A 77 -9.78 -1.92 -6.72
N GLN A 78 -10.46 -0.78 -6.78
CA GLN A 78 -11.27 -0.37 -7.94
C GLN A 78 -10.42 -0.06 -9.19
N THR A 79 -11.04 0.06 -10.36
CA THR A 79 -10.35 0.52 -11.58
C THR A 79 -9.71 1.88 -11.36
N GLY A 80 -8.49 2.09 -11.87
CA GLY A 80 -7.73 3.31 -11.66
C GLY A 80 -7.03 3.44 -10.29
N SER A 81 -7.20 2.48 -9.36
CA SER A 81 -6.59 2.54 -8.02
C SER A 81 -5.09 2.22 -7.96
N GLY A 82 -4.42 2.04 -9.10
CA GLY A 82 -2.98 1.77 -9.14
C GLY A 82 -2.53 0.31 -9.07
N LYS A 83 -3.43 -0.70 -9.03
CA LYS A 83 -3.05 -2.14 -8.96
C LYS A 83 -1.97 -2.55 -9.97
N THR A 84 -2.20 -2.28 -11.27
CA THR A 84 -1.26 -2.61 -12.34
C THR A 84 0.05 -1.86 -12.20
N PHE A 85 -0.01 -0.59 -11.77
CA PHE A 85 1.17 0.22 -11.50
C PHE A 85 1.99 -0.37 -10.34
N THR A 86 1.38 -0.79 -9.24
CA THR A 86 2.09 -1.42 -8.12
C THR A 86 2.73 -2.76 -8.52
N ILE A 87 2.01 -3.61 -9.26
CA ILE A 87 2.46 -4.96 -9.59
C ILE A 87 3.51 -4.96 -10.71
N SER A 88 3.21 -4.30 -11.84
CA SER A 88 4.08 -4.31 -13.02
C SER A 88 4.99 -3.08 -13.08
N GLY A 89 4.51 -1.92 -12.64
CA GLY A 89 5.21 -0.65 -12.76
C GLY A 89 4.82 0.18 -13.98
N GLY A 90 5.41 1.36 -14.07
CA GLY A 90 5.40 2.20 -15.27
C GLY A 90 6.42 1.73 -16.31
N ALA A 91 6.15 1.99 -17.59
CA ALA A 91 7.02 1.60 -18.70
C ALA A 91 8.19 2.58 -18.96
N GLU A 92 8.06 3.83 -18.50
CA GLU A 92 8.94 4.93 -18.95
C GLU A 92 10.19 5.09 -18.09
N ARG A 93 10.07 4.96 -16.76
CA ARG A 93 11.17 5.23 -15.83
C ARG A 93 11.56 3.98 -15.08
N TYR A 94 12.86 3.74 -14.95
CA TYR A 94 13.38 2.59 -14.22
C TYR A 94 12.92 2.57 -12.75
N CYS A 95 12.86 3.74 -12.10
CA CYS A 95 12.39 3.86 -10.72
C CYS A 95 10.91 3.47 -10.54
N ASP A 96 10.10 3.55 -11.61
CA ASP A 96 8.67 3.23 -11.58
C ASP A 96 8.36 1.74 -11.78
N ARG A 97 9.39 0.89 -11.96
CA ARG A 97 9.23 -0.57 -12.03
C ARG A 97 8.58 -1.11 -10.75
N GLY A 98 7.57 -1.96 -10.90
CA GLY A 98 6.77 -2.49 -9.79
C GLY A 98 7.36 -3.75 -9.15
N ILE A 99 6.51 -4.47 -8.42
CA ILE A 99 6.86 -5.67 -7.66
C ILE A 99 7.47 -6.78 -8.54
N ILE A 100 6.87 -7.11 -9.68
CA ILE A 100 7.33 -8.22 -10.54
C ILE A 100 8.78 -8.01 -11.02
N PRO A 101 9.12 -6.93 -11.75
CA PRO A 101 10.47 -6.75 -12.26
C PRO A 101 11.52 -6.60 -11.14
N ARG A 102 11.17 -6.00 -10.00
CA ARG A 102 12.08 -5.89 -8.84
C ARG A 102 12.34 -7.25 -8.19
N SER A 103 11.31 -8.08 -8.05
CA SER A 103 11.44 -9.44 -7.50
C SER A 103 12.31 -10.32 -8.38
N LEU A 104 12.14 -10.26 -9.70
CA LEU A 104 13.01 -10.97 -10.64
C LEU A 104 14.46 -10.51 -10.53
N SER A 105 14.70 -9.19 -10.53
CA SER A 105 16.06 -8.64 -10.37
C SER A 105 16.72 -9.12 -9.08
N TYR A 106 15.96 -9.13 -7.98
CA TYR A 106 16.44 -9.55 -6.68
C TYR A 106 16.77 -11.06 -6.64
N LEU A 107 15.90 -11.90 -7.19
CA LEU A 107 16.15 -13.34 -7.31
C LEU A 107 17.43 -13.63 -8.10
N TYR A 108 17.63 -12.99 -9.26
CA TYR A 108 18.86 -13.16 -10.04
C TYR A 108 20.11 -12.74 -9.28
N GLN A 109 20.04 -11.67 -8.46
CA GLN A 109 21.16 -11.24 -7.63
C GLN A 109 21.49 -12.24 -6.50
N ARG A 110 20.53 -13.06 -6.05
CA ARG A 110 20.75 -14.07 -5.00
C ARG A 110 21.28 -15.39 -5.55
N PHE A 111 21.03 -15.69 -6.83
CA PHE A 111 21.48 -16.92 -7.49
C PHE A 111 22.75 -16.76 -8.33
N GLY A 112 23.03 -15.56 -8.85
CA GLY A 112 24.25 -15.23 -9.59
C GLY A 112 25.39 -14.84 -8.67
#